data_AF-A0A928VGB3-F1
#
_entry.id   AF-A0A928VGB3-F1
#
_cell.length_a   1.000
_cell.length_b   1.000
_cell.length_c   1.000
_cell.angle_alpha   90.00
_cell.angle_beta   90.00
_cell.angle_gamma   90.00
#
_symmetry.space_group_name_H-M   'P 1'
#
loop_
_entity.id
_entity.type
_entity.pdbx_description
1 polymer ?
#
loop_
_entity_poly.entity_id
_entity_poly.type
_entity_poly.pdbx_seq_one_letter_code
_entity_poly.pdbx_strand_id
1 'polypeptide(L)'
;MELEALLEQRRLIRAIGFDDAPFIRKSGKPVSIAGIVCAGTRFEGMLWGQIEPDGWDATETIANILLNSKFLPQAHIVLLDGISLGGFNVVDLP
;
A
#
# COMPACT_ATOMS: atom_id res chain seq x y z
N MET A 1 -2.42 16.59 13.20
CA MET A 1 -2.61 15.95 14.53
C MET A 1 -1.94 14.61 14.45
N GLU A 2 -1.16 14.26 15.46
CA GLU A 2 -0.58 12.93 15.58
C GLU A 2 -1.67 11.84 15.57
N LEU A 3 -1.35 10.69 14.97
CA LEU A 3 -2.29 9.57 14.82
C LEU A 3 -2.87 9.14 16.17
N GLU A 4 -2.04 9.09 17.22
CA GLU A 4 -2.43 8.75 18.58
C GLU A 4 -3.58 9.64 19.09
N ALA A 5 -3.47 10.96 18.94
CA ALA A 5 -4.51 11.90 19.36
C ALA A 5 -5.83 11.72 18.60
N LEU A 6 -5.76 11.34 17.31
CA LEU A 6 -6.96 11.02 16.52
C LEU A 6 -7.64 9.76 17.05
N LEU A 7 -6.86 8.74 17.41
CA LEU A 7 -7.36 7.48 17.94
C LEU A 7 -7.97 7.66 19.35
N GLU A 8 -7.32 8.39 20.24
CA GLU A 8 -7.83 8.72 21.58
C GLU A 8 -9.19 9.43 21.52
N GLN A 9 -9.35 10.33 20.54
CA GLN A 9 -10.60 11.05 20.28
C GLN A 9 -11.63 10.26 19.47
N ARG A 10 -11.35 8.98 19.16
CA ARG A 10 -12.19 8.10 18.33
C ARG A 10 -12.55 8.71 16.97
N ARG A 11 -11.62 9.47 16.39
CA ARG A 11 -11.81 10.05 15.06
C ARG A 11 -11.60 8.98 14.00
N LEU A 12 -12.35 9.09 12.91
CA LEU A 12 -12.14 8.29 11.71
C LEU A 12 -10.79 8.63 11.09
N ILE A 13 -9.90 7.64 11.06
CA ILE A 13 -8.65 7.70 10.32
C ILE A 13 -8.83 7.18 8.90
N ARG A 14 -7.88 7.51 8.04
CA ARG A 14 -7.75 6.94 6.70
C ARG A 14 -6.56 6.00 6.67
N ALA A 15 -6.84 4.75 6.35
CA ALA A 15 -5.83 3.74 6.09
C ALA A 15 -5.73 3.49 4.58
N ILE A 16 -4.52 3.20 4.10
CA ILE A 16 -4.28 2.66 2.76
C ILE A 16 -3.71 1.25 2.94
N GLY A 17 -4.45 0.23 2.55
CA GLY A 17 -3.96 -1.16 2.58
C GLY A 17 -3.44 -1.58 1.21
N PHE A 18 -2.18 -2.03 1.13
CA PHE A 18 -1.61 -2.59 -0.09
C PHE A 18 -1.53 -4.12 -0.03
N ASP A 19 -1.86 -4.74 -1.16
CA ASP A 19 -1.74 -6.17 -1.41
C ASP A 19 -1.42 -6.42 -2.89
N ASP A 20 -0.88 -7.59 -3.20
CA ASP A 20 -0.58 -8.00 -4.57
C ASP A 20 -1.69 -8.87 -5.19
N ALA A 21 -1.86 -8.73 -6.49
CA ALA A 21 -2.83 -9.52 -7.25
C ALA A 21 -2.28 -10.94 -7.45
N PRO A 22 -3.14 -11.96 -7.57
CA PRO A 22 -2.72 -13.30 -7.94
C PRO A 22 -1.86 -13.30 -9.22
N PHE A 23 -0.69 -13.93 -9.16
CA PHE A 23 0.25 -13.98 -10.27
C PHE A 23 0.86 -15.37 -10.45
N ILE A 24 1.36 -15.64 -11.66
CA ILE A 24 2.03 -16.90 -11.98
C ILE A 24 3.52 -16.74 -11.68
N ARG A 25 4.01 -17.47 -10.69
CA ARG A 25 5.44 -17.50 -10.36
C ARG A 25 6.27 -17.93 -11.56
N LYS A 26 7.45 -17.34 -11.73
CA LYS A 26 8.40 -17.62 -12.82
C LYS A 26 7.89 -17.30 -14.24
N SER A 27 6.77 -16.57 -14.39
CA SER A 27 6.31 -16.14 -15.72
C SER A 27 7.08 -14.93 -16.27
N GLY A 28 7.89 -14.26 -15.45
CA GLY A 28 8.58 -13.02 -15.80
C GLY A 28 7.63 -11.84 -16.10
N LYS A 29 6.35 -11.95 -15.73
CA LYS A 29 5.37 -10.88 -15.93
C LYS A 29 5.31 -10.02 -14.66
N PRO A 30 5.12 -8.70 -14.78
CA PRO A 30 4.92 -7.84 -13.63
C PRO A 30 3.75 -8.31 -12.77
N VAL A 31 3.91 -8.22 -11.45
CA VAL A 31 2.86 -8.47 -10.48
C VAL A 31 2.13 -7.16 -10.23
N SER A 32 0.80 -7.18 -10.32
CA SER A 32 0.03 -5.97 -10.05
C SER A 32 -0.18 -5.81 -8.55
N ILE A 33 -0.14 -4.58 -8.06
CA ILE A 33 -0.40 -4.24 -6.66
C ILE A 33 -1.53 -3.23 -6.57
N ALA A 34 -2.38 -3.38 -5.57
CA ALA A 34 -3.51 -2.49 -5.32
C ALA A 34 -3.41 -1.89 -3.92
N GLY A 35 -3.60 -0.57 -3.82
CA GLY A 35 -3.72 0.16 -2.57
C GLY A 35 -5.16 0.61 -2.35
N ILE A 36 -5.85 0.10 -1.33
CA ILE A 36 -7.24 0.43 -1.03
C ILE A 36 -7.31 1.49 0.06
N VAL A 37 -7.94 2.63 -0.24
CA VAL A 37 -8.10 3.75 0.69
C VAL A 37 -9.45 3.65 1.39
N CYS A 38 -9.44 3.56 2.72
CA CYS A 38 -10.64 3.45 3.53
C CYS A 38 -10.66 4.47 4.68
N ALA A 39 -11.83 5.05 4.93
CA ALA A 39 -12.14 5.74 6.18
C ALA A 39 -13.04 4.83 7.04
N GLY A 40 -12.45 4.13 8.02
CA GLY A 40 -13.10 3.00 8.67
C GLY A 40 -13.34 1.87 7.65
N THR A 41 -14.58 1.43 7.49
CA THR A 41 -14.98 0.41 6.50
C THR A 41 -15.45 0.99 5.17
N ARG A 42 -15.48 2.33 5.02
CA ARG A 42 -15.92 2.98 3.79
C ARG A 42 -14.75 3.08 2.80
N PHE A 43 -14.92 2.47 1.63
CA PHE A 43 -14.05 2.67 0.47
C PHE A 43 -14.13 4.10 -0.05
N GLU A 44 -12.99 4.77 -0.15
CA GLU A 44 -12.87 6.13 -0.70
C GLU A 44 -12.08 6.21 -2.01
N GLY A 45 -11.30 5.17 -2.32
CA GLY A 45 -10.53 5.11 -3.55
C GLY A 45 -9.56 3.94 -3.62
N MET A 46 -8.93 3.82 -4.79
CA MET A 46 -7.95 2.79 -5.11
C MET A 46 -6.73 3.42 -5.77
N LEU A 47 -5.58 2.86 -5.45
CA LEU A 47 -4.29 3.08 -6.09
C LEU A 47 -3.86 1.77 -6.75
N TRP A 48 -3.11 1.86 -7.83
CA TRP A 48 -2.71 0.70 -8.62
C TRP A 48 -1.30 0.90 -9.18
N GLY A 49 -0.54 -0.18 -9.23
CA GLY A 49 0.76 -0.21 -9.89
C GLY A 49 1.20 -1.63 -10.21
N GLN A 50 2.44 -1.77 -10.65
CA GLN A 50 3.03 -3.06 -10.97
C GLN A 50 4.47 -3.08 -10.46
N ILE A 51 4.90 -4.25 -9.99
CA ILE A 51 6.24 -4.53 -9.49
C ILE A 51 6.83 -5.74 -10.22
N GLU A 52 8.14 -5.93 -10.14
CA GLU A 52 8.78 -7.15 -10.62
C GLU A 52 8.54 -8.33 -9.66
N PRO A 53 8.24 -9.54 -10.18
CA PRO A 53 8.13 -10.73 -9.34
C PRO A 53 9.51 -11.09 -8.76
N ASP A 54 9.57 -11.32 -7.44
CA ASP A 54 10.82 -11.57 -6.70
C ASP A 54 11.91 -10.50 -6.93
N GLY A 55 11.50 -9.26 -7.27
CA GLY A 55 12.38 -8.13 -7.57
C GLY A 55 12.83 -7.31 -6.35
N TRP A 56 13.20 -6.05 -6.59
CA TRP A 56 13.66 -5.10 -5.56
C TRP A 56 12.97 -3.72 -5.64
N ASP A 57 11.91 -3.62 -6.43
CA ASP A 57 11.23 -2.37 -6.76
C ASP A 57 9.94 -2.14 -5.95
N ALA A 58 9.59 -3.02 -4.99
CA ALA A 58 8.35 -2.87 -4.21
C ALA A 58 8.31 -1.57 -3.40
N THR A 59 9.40 -1.24 -2.67
CA THR A 59 9.50 -0.01 -1.88
C THR A 59 9.34 1.23 -2.75
N GLU A 60 10.12 1.33 -3.83
CA GLU A 60 10.10 2.48 -4.74
C GLU A 60 8.72 2.63 -5.41
N THR A 61 8.12 1.52 -5.85
CA THR A 61 6.82 1.53 -6.50
C THR A 61 5.72 2.01 -5.56
N ILE A 62 5.64 1.49 -4.33
CA ILE A 62 4.64 1.95 -3.35
C ILE A 62 4.87 3.43 -3.01
N ALA A 63 6.12 3.84 -2.77
CA ALA A 63 6.46 5.22 -2.48
C ALA A 63 6.04 6.16 -3.62
N ASN A 64 6.34 5.80 -4.87
CA ASN A 64 5.95 6.59 -6.04
C ASN A 64 4.43 6.66 -6.21
N ILE A 65 3.70 5.57 -6.00
CA ILE A 65 2.24 5.55 -6.03
C ILE A 65 1.66 6.50 -4.98
N LEU A 66 2.20 6.47 -3.76
CA LEU A 66 1.76 7.34 -2.66
C LEU A 66 2.10 8.81 -2.93
N LEU A 67 3.34 9.12 -3.30
CA LEU A 67 3.80 10.50 -3.54
C LEU A 67 3.02 11.21 -4.65
N ASN A 68 2.59 10.46 -5.66
CA ASN A 68 1.79 10.99 -6.78
C ASN A 68 0.27 10.93 -6.54
N SER A 69 -0.17 10.48 -5.37
CA SER A 69 -1.58 10.30 -5.04
C SER A 69 -2.17 11.51 -4.31
N LYS A 70 -3.40 11.89 -4.69
CA LYS A 70 -4.20 12.87 -3.93
C LYS A 70 -4.54 12.42 -2.50
N PHE A 71 -4.36 11.12 -2.20
CA PHE A 71 -4.70 10.54 -0.90
C PHE A 71 -3.59 10.69 0.13
N LEU A 72 -2.33 10.84 -0.27
CA LEU A 72 -1.19 10.91 0.66
C LEU A 72 -1.34 12.03 1.71
N PRO A 73 -1.76 13.26 1.38
CA PRO A 73 -1.94 14.31 2.40
C PRO A 73 -3.01 14.01 3.46
N GLN A 74 -3.85 12.99 3.24
CA GLN A 74 -4.95 12.60 4.13
C GLN A 74 -4.77 11.21 4.73
N ALA A 75 -3.74 10.47 4.28
CA ALA A 75 -3.43 9.14 4.78
C ALA A 75 -2.84 9.25 6.18
N HIS A 76 -3.30 8.40 7.09
CA HIS A 76 -2.78 8.36 8.47
C HIS A 76 -1.91 7.13 8.70
N ILE A 77 -2.18 6.05 7.98
CA ILE A 77 -1.43 4.81 8.07
C ILE A 77 -1.45 4.07 6.74
N VAL A 78 -0.34 3.40 6.43
CA VAL A 78 -0.23 2.43 5.35
C VAL A 78 -0.14 1.05 5.98
N LEU A 79 -0.92 0.11 5.49
CA LEU A 79 -0.93 -1.30 5.90
C LEU A 79 -0.45 -2.14 4.73
N LEU A 80 0.34 -3.17 5.01
CA LEU A 80 0.83 -4.13 4.02
C LEU A 80 0.42 -5.54 4.44
N ASP A 81 0.07 -6.41 3.50
CA ASP A 81 -0.13 -7.85 3.76
C ASP A 81 1.22 -8.59 3.87
N GLY A 82 1.98 -8.25 4.91
CA GLY A 82 3.35 -8.74 5.12
C GLY A 82 4.44 -7.82 4.59
N ILE A 83 5.70 -8.23 4.76
CA ILE A 83 6.88 -7.43 4.38
C ILE A 83 7.28 -7.59 2.91
N SER A 84 6.68 -8.52 2.16
CA SER A 84 7.03 -8.77 0.77
C SER A 84 5.80 -8.89 -0.11
N LEU A 85 5.91 -8.40 -1.34
CA LEU A 85 4.89 -8.49 -2.38
C LEU A 85 5.46 -9.22 -3.60
N GLY A 86 4.62 -9.73 -4.49
CA GLY A 86 5.07 -10.35 -5.72
C GLY A 86 6.04 -11.51 -5.51
N GLY A 87 5.90 -12.22 -4.38
CA GLY A 87 6.87 -13.21 -3.91
C GLY A 87 7.86 -12.60 -2.92
N PHE A 88 9.15 -12.58 -3.27
CA PHE A 88 10.26 -12.12 -2.43
C PHE A 88 10.66 -10.66 -2.66
N ASN A 89 9.78 -9.82 -3.23
CA ASN A 89 10.06 -8.40 -3.41
C ASN A 89 9.79 -7.65 -2.10
N VAL A 90 10.83 -7.48 -1.30
CA VAL A 90 10.75 -6.98 0.08
C VAL A 90 10.54 -5.47 0.09
N VAL A 91 9.59 -5.03 0.91
CA VAL A 91 9.37 -3.61 1.23
C VAL A 91 10.29 -3.25 2.40
N ASP A 92 11.11 -2.22 2.18
CA ASP A 92 12.01 -1.67 3.18
C ASP A 92 11.21 -0.78 4.15
N LEU A 93 11.20 -1.16 5.42
CA LEU A 93 10.53 -0.45 6.51
C LEU A 93 11.56 -0.14 7.61
N PRO A 94 11.44 1.02 8.28
CA PRO A 94 12.33 1.42 9.37
C PRO A 94 12.20 0.54 10.63
#